data_AF-A0A6B8MMQ6-F1
#
_entry.id   AF-A0A6B8MMQ6-F1
#
_cell.length_a   1.000
_cell.length_b   1.000
_cell.length_c   1.000
_cell.angle_alpha   90.00
_cell.angle_beta   90.00
_cell.angle_gamma   90.00
#
_symmetry.space_group_name_H-M   'P 1'
#
loop_
_entity.id
_entity.type
_entity.pdbx_description
1 polymer ?
#
loop_
_entity_poly.entity_id
_entity_poly.type
_entity_poly.pdbx_seq_one_letter_code
_entity_poly.pdbx_strand_id
1 'polypeptide(L)'
;MSMDYWLQAFDNGKQGFFPLSIVEEAFGDALTGKEITRSQKAGEILVSFKLKYSRQPDYDFSIWATDDTPPLISNLSFVHNPGTDAFWQSVVDILTITNTALYWADAEDALVIGRPQTRQHLPPDMIETLGEPRVVSSFKELWLHK
;
A
#
# COMPACT_ATOMS: atom_id res chain seq x y z
N MET A 1 -13.90 -5.68 15.05
CA MET A 1 -13.54 -6.23 13.74
C MET A 1 -12.50 -5.29 13.15
N SER A 2 -11.28 -5.74 12.90
CA SER A 2 -10.33 -4.97 12.08
C SER A 2 -10.61 -5.30 10.62
N MET A 3 -10.73 -4.28 9.78
CA MET A 3 -10.68 -4.47 8.33
C MET A 3 -9.22 -4.56 7.92
N ASP A 4 -8.91 -5.56 7.11
CA ASP A 4 -7.60 -5.68 6.47
C ASP A 4 -7.63 -4.90 5.16
N TYR A 5 -6.59 -4.09 4.95
CA TYR A 5 -6.43 -3.31 3.74
C TYR A 5 -5.20 -3.82 2.99
N TRP A 6 -5.35 -3.99 1.68
CA TRP A 6 -4.29 -4.44 0.79
C TRP A 6 -3.97 -3.34 -0.21
N LEU A 7 -2.70 -2.95 -0.26
CA LEU A 7 -2.17 -2.08 -1.30
C LEU A 7 -1.32 -2.96 -2.21
N GLN A 8 -1.70 -3.10 -3.48
CA GLN A 8 -1.01 -3.98 -4.43
C GLN A 8 -0.68 -3.23 -5.73
N ALA A 9 0.52 -3.47 -6.25
CA ALA A 9 0.95 -2.98 -7.55
C ALA A 9 0.50 -3.91 -8.66
N PHE A 10 0.07 -3.31 -9.78
CA PHE A 10 -0.40 -4.02 -10.95
C PHE A 10 0.31 -3.57 -12.22
N ASP A 11 0.55 -4.53 -13.09
CA ASP A 11 0.99 -4.29 -14.47
C ASP A 11 0.32 -5.28 -15.43
N ASN A 12 -0.51 -4.76 -16.34
CA ASN A 12 -1.19 -5.51 -17.39
C ASN A 12 -1.97 -6.74 -16.87
N GLY A 13 -2.77 -6.54 -15.82
CA GLY A 13 -3.59 -7.59 -15.20
C GLY A 13 -2.80 -8.57 -14.33
N LYS A 14 -1.52 -8.30 -14.07
CA LYS A 14 -0.64 -9.13 -13.24
C LYS A 14 -0.05 -8.32 -12.09
N GLN A 15 0.62 -9.02 -11.18
CA GLN A 15 1.42 -8.41 -10.13
C GLN A 15 2.49 -7.51 -10.73
N GLY A 16 2.45 -6.23 -10.36
CA GLY A 16 3.46 -5.23 -10.68
C GLY A 16 4.44 -5.03 -9.53
N PHE A 17 5.42 -4.16 -9.76
CA PHE A 17 6.45 -3.81 -8.79
C PHE A 17 6.77 -2.32 -8.81
N PHE A 18 7.21 -1.80 -7.68
CA PHE A 18 7.74 -0.43 -7.56
C PHE A 18 8.89 -0.37 -6.54
N PRO A 19 9.76 0.64 -6.60
CA PRO A 19 10.90 0.74 -5.69
C PRO A 19 10.49 0.88 -4.22
N LEU A 20 11.21 0.21 -3.33
CA LEU A 20 11.05 0.35 -1.87
C LEU A 20 11.15 1.81 -1.40
N SER A 21 11.98 2.62 -2.06
CA SER A 21 12.18 4.04 -1.71
C SER A 21 10.88 4.85 -1.73
N ILE A 22 9.90 4.48 -2.56
CA ILE A 22 8.60 5.16 -2.58
C ILE A 22 7.85 4.99 -1.25
N VAL A 23 7.98 3.84 -0.60
CA VAL A 23 7.39 3.62 0.73
C VAL A 23 8.12 4.44 1.78
N GLU A 24 9.45 4.48 1.71
CA GLU A 24 10.29 5.24 2.63
C GLU A 24 9.99 6.74 2.54
N GLU A 25 9.87 7.26 1.32
CA GLU A 25 9.51 8.65 1.03
C GLU A 25 8.08 8.97 1.50
N ALA A 26 7.11 8.09 1.22
CA ALA A 26 5.71 8.33 1.59
C ALA A 26 5.50 8.38 3.11
N PHE A 27 6.16 7.50 3.88
CA PHE A 27 6.06 7.53 5.33
C PHE A 27 6.98 8.56 6.00
N GLY A 28 8.05 8.99 5.32
CA GLY A 28 8.88 10.13 5.69
C GLY A 28 9.26 10.15 7.17
N ASP A 29 8.98 11.26 7.84
CA ASP A 29 9.32 11.48 9.26
C ASP A 29 8.63 10.52 10.24
N ALA A 30 7.54 9.85 9.83
CA ALA A 30 6.91 8.83 10.66
C ALA A 30 7.78 7.58 10.76
N LEU A 31 8.66 7.32 9.79
CA LEU A 31 9.55 6.16 9.77
C LEU A 31 10.71 6.37 10.75
N THR A 32 10.64 5.69 11.89
CA THR A 32 11.62 5.80 12.98
C THR A 32 12.60 4.63 13.05
N GLY A 33 12.31 3.55 12.33
CA GLY A 33 13.16 2.37 12.28
C GLY A 33 12.93 1.55 11.00
N LYS A 34 14.00 0.90 10.54
CA LYS A 34 14.01 -0.03 9.41
C LYS A 34 14.99 -1.15 9.69
N GLU A 35 14.53 -2.39 9.55
CA GLU A 35 15.34 -3.61 9.66
C GLU A 35 15.14 -4.47 8.42
N ILE A 36 16.24 -5.00 7.87
CA ILE A 36 16.20 -5.88 6.69
C ILE A 36 16.68 -7.27 7.10
N THR A 37 15.82 -8.25 6.89
CA THR A 37 16.09 -9.66 7.17
C THR A 37 16.09 -10.43 5.86
N ARG A 38 17.16 -11.18 5.58
CA ARG A 38 17.21 -12.04 4.39
C ARG A 38 16.26 -13.22 4.53
N SER A 39 15.47 -13.49 3.49
CA SER A 39 14.61 -14.67 3.44
C SER A 39 15.44 -15.95 3.25
N GLN A 40 14.86 -17.10 3.61
CA GLN A 40 15.39 -18.40 3.20
C GLN A 40 15.16 -18.66 1.70
N LYS A 41 14.17 -17.99 1.10
CA LYS A 41 13.93 -18.02 -0.34
C LYS A 41 14.88 -17.06 -1.04
N ALA A 42 15.68 -17.58 -1.97
CA ALA A 42 16.56 -16.75 -2.79
C ALA A 42 15.74 -15.72 -3.58
N GLY A 43 16.23 -14.49 -3.67
CA GLY A 43 15.53 -13.41 -4.37
C GLY A 43 14.62 -12.55 -3.48
N GLU A 44 14.48 -12.85 -2.18
CA GLU A 44 13.54 -12.16 -1.30
C GLU A 44 14.17 -11.67 0.01
N ILE A 45 13.76 -10.49 0.44
CA ILE A 45 14.06 -9.91 1.75
C ILE A 45 12.77 -9.48 2.45
N LEU A 46 12.78 -9.53 3.77
CA LEU A 46 11.75 -8.95 4.62
C LEU A 46 12.26 -7.59 5.12
N VAL A 47 11.50 -6.54 4.88
CA VAL A 47 11.78 -5.19 5.40
C VAL A 47 10.76 -4.88 6.47
N SER A 48 11.22 -4.71 7.71
CA SER A 48 10.40 -4.33 8.85
C SER A 48 10.56 -2.85 9.15
N PHE A 49 9.46 -2.13 9.17
CA PHE A 49 9.40 -0.70 9.45
C PHE A 49 8.78 -0.45 10.81
N LYS A 50 9.26 0.61 11.47
CA LYS A 50 8.65 1.18 12.67
C LYS A 50 8.15 2.59 12.37
N LEU A 51 6.85 2.80 12.52
CA LEU A 51 6.20 4.09 12.36
C LEU A 51 5.85 4.69 13.70
N LYS A 52 6.03 6.01 13.84
CA LYS A 52 5.63 6.76 15.02
C LYS A 52 4.81 7.98 14.61
N TYR A 53 3.56 8.01 15.07
CA TYR A 53 2.69 9.16 14.91
C TYR A 53 2.48 9.84 16.26
N SER A 54 2.34 11.17 16.27
CA SER A 54 2.21 11.94 17.51
C SER A 54 1.07 11.41 18.39
N ARG A 55 1.39 11.13 19.66
CA ARG A 55 0.44 10.65 20.68
C ARG A 55 -0.18 9.27 20.41
N GLN A 56 0.37 8.49 19.48
CA GLN A 56 -0.01 7.10 19.23
C GLN A 56 1.12 6.15 19.63
N PRO A 57 0.83 4.88 19.96
CA PRO A 57 1.84 3.84 20.05
C PRO A 57 2.63 3.70 18.75
N ASP A 58 3.84 3.18 18.85
CA ASP A 58 4.62 2.79 17.68
C ASP A 58 3.88 1.70 16.90
N TYR A 59 3.91 1.79 15.58
CA TYR A 59 3.27 0.85 14.68
C TYR A 59 4.32 0.18 13.81
N ASP A 60 4.40 -1.14 13.94
CA ASP A 60 5.33 -1.93 13.17
C ASP A 60 4.58 -2.61 12.02
N PHE A 61 5.15 -2.53 10.82
CA PHE A 61 4.67 -3.31 9.67
C PHE A 61 5.86 -3.86 8.90
N SER A 62 5.66 -5.01 8.26
CA SER A 62 6.71 -5.66 7.47
C SER A 62 6.23 -5.92 6.05
N ILE A 63 7.13 -5.80 5.10
CA ILE A 63 6.84 -6.01 3.68
C ILE A 63 7.90 -6.92 3.05
N TRP A 64 7.45 -7.77 2.13
CA TRP A 64 8.36 -8.56 1.33
C TRP A 64 8.82 -7.74 0.12
N ALA A 65 10.14 -7.71 -0.10
CA ALA A 65 10.78 -7.06 -1.23
C ALA A 65 11.71 -8.04 -1.96
N THR A 66 12.05 -7.73 -3.20
CA THR A 66 13.12 -8.43 -3.90
C THR A 66 14.48 -8.09 -3.29
N ASP A 67 15.46 -8.97 -3.45
CA ASP A 67 16.86 -8.69 -3.07
C ASP A 67 17.64 -7.92 -4.15
N ASP A 68 16.94 -7.37 -5.16
CA ASP A 68 17.50 -6.52 -6.21
C ASP A 68 18.10 -5.21 -5.66
N THR A 69 18.83 -4.52 -6.51
CA THR A 69 19.36 -3.17 -6.20
C THR A 69 18.88 -2.17 -7.27
N PRO A 70 17.89 -1.29 -6.96
CA PRO A 70 17.20 -1.15 -5.67
C PRO A 70 16.15 -2.25 -5.41
N PRO A 71 15.81 -2.54 -4.13
CA PRO A 71 14.76 -3.50 -3.79
C PRO A 71 13.41 -3.08 -4.35
N LEU A 72 12.66 -4.05 -4.87
CA LEU A 72 11.32 -3.83 -5.43
C LEU A 72 10.26 -4.48 -4.55
N ILE A 73 9.11 -3.85 -4.44
CA ILE A 73 7.96 -4.37 -3.70
C ILE A 73 6.74 -4.44 -4.59
N SER A 74 5.83 -5.34 -4.26
CA SER A 74 4.60 -5.56 -5.03
C SER A 74 3.34 -5.33 -4.21
N ASN A 75 3.42 -5.42 -2.88
CA ASN A 75 2.26 -5.24 -2.02
C ASN A 75 2.65 -4.80 -0.61
N LEU A 76 1.70 -4.17 0.07
CA LEU A 76 1.70 -3.88 1.49
C LEU A 76 0.35 -4.35 2.06
N SER A 77 0.38 -5.00 3.23
CA SER A 77 -0.81 -5.33 4.00
C SER A 77 -0.83 -4.52 5.30
N PHE A 78 -1.99 -3.95 5.60
CA PHE A 78 -2.16 -3.10 6.78
C PHE A 78 -3.14 -3.74 7.75
N VAL A 79 -2.62 -4.62 8.60
CA VAL A 79 -3.36 -5.21 9.72
C VAL A 79 -3.19 -4.28 10.93
N HIS A 80 -4.30 -3.97 11.61
CA HIS A 80 -4.32 -3.08 12.79
C HIS A 80 -3.63 -1.71 12.57
N ASN A 81 -3.90 -1.07 11.43
CA ASN A 81 -3.29 0.21 11.06
C ASN A 81 -3.50 1.31 12.13
N PRO A 82 -2.60 2.32 12.20
CA PRO A 82 -2.69 3.42 13.18
C PRO A 82 -3.98 4.26 13.09
N GLY A 83 -4.70 4.18 11.96
CA GLY A 83 -5.92 4.94 11.72
C GLY A 83 -5.72 6.46 11.67
N THR A 84 -4.49 6.96 11.59
CA THR A 84 -4.20 8.39 11.55
C THR A 84 -4.34 8.95 10.14
N ASP A 85 -4.78 10.20 10.04
CA ASP A 85 -4.86 10.93 8.76
C ASP A 85 -3.52 10.93 8.03
N ALA A 86 -2.42 11.13 8.76
CA ALA A 86 -1.07 11.12 8.21
C ALA A 86 -0.69 9.76 7.61
N PHE A 87 -1.02 8.66 8.29
CA PHE A 87 -0.80 7.31 7.77
C PHE A 87 -1.56 7.09 6.46
N TRP A 88 -2.84 7.43 6.43
CA TRP A 88 -3.66 7.26 5.24
C TRP A 88 -3.25 8.19 4.10
N GLN A 89 -2.74 9.38 4.42
CA GLN A 89 -2.16 10.25 3.41
C GLN A 89 -0.92 9.63 2.78
N SER A 90 -0.01 9.04 3.57
CA SER A 90 1.14 8.29 3.02
C SER A 90 0.71 7.15 2.08
N VAL A 91 -0.37 6.43 2.41
CA VAL A 91 -0.93 5.40 1.52
C VAL A 91 -1.43 6.01 0.21
N VAL A 92 -2.12 7.15 0.26
CA VAL A 92 -2.56 7.88 -0.94
C VAL A 92 -1.39 8.43 -1.76
N ASP A 93 -0.32 8.88 -1.11
CA ASP A 93 0.88 9.34 -1.79
C ASP A 93 1.50 8.20 -2.61
N ILE A 94 1.54 6.97 -2.08
CA ILE A 94 1.97 5.79 -2.86
C ILE A 94 1.02 5.54 -4.05
N LEU A 95 -0.30 5.58 -3.83
CA LEU A 95 -1.31 5.38 -4.86
C LEU A 95 -1.21 6.38 -6.02
N THR A 96 -0.85 7.63 -5.73
CA THR A 96 -0.79 8.72 -6.72
C THR A 96 0.51 8.71 -7.54
N ILE A 97 1.54 8.02 -7.06
CA ILE A 97 2.85 7.91 -7.74
C ILE A 97 2.98 6.59 -8.50
N THR A 98 2.36 5.51 -8.01
CA THR A 98 2.54 4.15 -8.52
C THR A 98 1.29 3.57 -9.17
N ASN A 99 1.44 2.51 -9.97
CA ASN A 99 0.31 1.73 -10.49
C ASN A 99 -0.22 0.76 -9.43
N THR A 100 -0.60 1.28 -8.25
CA THR A 100 -1.14 0.49 -7.16
C THR A 100 -2.64 0.73 -6.97
N ALA A 101 -3.32 -0.28 -6.44
CA ALA A 101 -4.67 -0.17 -5.93
C ALA A 101 -4.72 -0.54 -4.44
N LEU A 102 -5.51 0.23 -3.70
CA LEU A 102 -5.90 -0.06 -2.33
C LEU A 102 -7.28 -0.70 -2.37
N TYR A 103 -7.43 -1.84 -1.70
CA TYR A 103 -8.71 -2.54 -1.64
C TYR A 103 -8.90 -3.25 -0.31
N TRP A 104 -10.16 -3.54 0.01
CA TRP A 104 -10.57 -4.25 1.22
C TRP A 104 -11.82 -5.10 0.94
N ALA A 105 -12.14 -6.01 1.85
CA ALA A 105 -13.30 -6.89 1.71
C ALA A 105 -14.58 -6.25 2.27
N ASP A 106 -15.73 -6.75 1.82
CA ASP A 106 -17.05 -6.53 2.42
C ASP A 106 -17.50 -5.06 2.54
N ALA A 107 -17.17 -4.25 1.53
CA ALA A 107 -17.68 -2.88 1.43
C ALA A 107 -18.01 -2.51 -0.02
N GLU A 108 -18.97 -1.60 -0.18
CA GLU A 108 -19.12 -0.86 -1.44
C GLU A 108 -17.91 0.05 -1.64
N ASP A 109 -17.56 0.33 -2.90
CA ASP A 109 -16.45 1.22 -3.25
C ASP A 109 -15.09 0.77 -2.69
N ALA A 110 -14.92 -0.54 -2.48
CA ALA A 110 -13.73 -1.13 -1.84
C ALA A 110 -12.51 -1.25 -2.75
N LEU A 111 -12.47 -0.50 -3.86
CA LEU A 111 -11.36 -0.46 -4.80
C LEU A 111 -10.99 0.99 -5.13
N VAL A 112 -9.77 1.36 -4.78
CA VAL A 112 -9.27 2.72 -4.88
C VAL A 112 -7.92 2.76 -5.57
N ILE A 113 -7.73 3.74 -6.45
CA ILE A 113 -6.47 4.02 -7.16
C ILE A 113 -6.13 5.50 -7.04
N GLY A 114 -4.85 5.88 -7.13
CA GLY A 114 -4.43 7.29 -7.12
C GLY A 114 -4.15 7.85 -8.52
N ARG A 115 -3.93 6.96 -9.51
CA ARG A 115 -3.67 7.32 -10.91
C ARG A 115 -4.77 6.77 -11.80
N PRO A 116 -5.43 7.58 -12.63
CA PRO A 116 -6.43 7.09 -13.59
C PRO A 116 -5.89 6.00 -14.52
N GLN A 117 -4.60 6.06 -14.87
CA GLN A 117 -3.96 5.06 -15.73
C GLN A 117 -3.87 3.69 -15.07
N THR A 118 -3.86 3.60 -13.73
CA THR A 118 -3.81 2.30 -13.02
C THR A 118 -4.98 1.41 -13.42
N ARG A 119 -6.14 1.99 -13.76
CA ARG A 119 -7.34 1.26 -14.21
C ARG A 119 -7.06 0.25 -15.33
N GLN A 120 -6.14 0.55 -16.25
CA GLN A 120 -5.84 -0.33 -17.38
C GLN A 120 -4.93 -1.52 -16.98
N HIS A 121 -4.24 -1.40 -15.85
CA HIS A 121 -3.36 -2.45 -15.34
C HIS A 121 -4.10 -3.40 -14.39
N LEU A 122 -5.30 -3.04 -13.92
CA LEU A 122 -6.08 -3.87 -13.02
C LEU A 122 -6.61 -5.13 -13.72
N PRO A 123 -6.62 -6.29 -13.02
CA PRO A 123 -7.29 -7.49 -13.49
C PRO A 123 -8.80 -7.26 -13.70
N PRO A 124 -9.39 -7.74 -14.82
CA PRO A 124 -10.83 -7.58 -15.07
C PRO A 124 -11.73 -8.20 -13.99
N ASP A 125 -11.36 -9.36 -13.46
CA ASP A 125 -12.07 -10.08 -12.40
C ASP A 125 -12.11 -9.30 -11.07
N MET A 126 -11.04 -8.55 -10.78
CA MET A 126 -11.00 -7.65 -9.63
C MET A 126 -12.05 -6.54 -9.75
N ILE A 127 -12.22 -5.97 -10.94
CA ILE A 127 -13.21 -4.91 -11.22
C ILE A 127 -14.63 -5.49 -11.22
N GLU A 128 -14.82 -6.69 -11.78
CA GLU A 128 -16.11 -7.40 -11.72
C GLU A 128 -16.54 -7.68 -10.28
N THR A 129 -15.59 -7.97 -9.39
CA THR A 129 -15.85 -8.34 -7.99
C THR A 129 -16.02 -7.13 -7.09
N LEU A 130 -15.16 -6.11 -7.23
CA LEU A 130 -15.09 -4.97 -6.30
C LEU A 130 -15.74 -3.69 -6.86
N GLY A 131 -16.17 -3.71 -8.11
CA GLY A 131 -16.69 -2.55 -8.82
C GLY A 131 -15.61 -1.72 -9.51
N GLU A 132 -16.06 -0.63 -10.17
CA GLU A 132 -15.15 0.30 -10.84
C GLU A 132 -14.27 1.03 -9.80
N PRO A 133 -12.95 1.13 -10.02
CA PRO A 133 -12.06 1.77 -9.07
C PRO A 133 -12.33 3.26 -8.98
N ARG A 134 -12.31 3.76 -7.75
CA ARG A 134 -12.36 5.20 -7.50
C ARG A 134 -10.98 5.82 -7.55
N VAL A 135 -10.86 6.95 -8.23
CA VAL A 135 -9.63 7.74 -8.24
C VAL A 135 -9.65 8.69 -7.06
N VAL A 136 -8.61 8.66 -6.22
CA VAL A 136 -8.45 9.56 -5.08
C VAL A 136 -7.12 10.30 -5.12
N SER A 137 -7.09 11.50 -4.55
CA SER A 137 -5.88 12.32 -4.43
C SER A 137 -5.55 12.74 -2.99
N SER A 138 -6.45 12.46 -2.05
CA SER A 138 -6.24 12.78 -0.63
C SER A 138 -6.84 11.72 0.30
N PHE A 139 -6.32 11.63 1.52
CA PHE A 139 -6.87 10.70 2.53
C PHE A 139 -8.35 10.96 2.85
N LYS A 140 -8.81 12.20 2.68
CA LYS A 140 -10.20 12.58 2.95
C LYS A 140 -11.15 11.88 1.98
N GLU A 141 -10.75 11.78 0.72
CA GLU A 141 -11.54 11.15 -0.35
C GLU A 141 -11.72 9.65 -0.14
N LEU A 142 -10.80 8.98 0.58
CA LEU A 142 -10.96 7.56 0.94
C LEU A 142 -12.25 7.30 1.73
N TRP A 143 -12.72 8.29 2.49
CA TRP A 143 -13.77 8.09 3.50
C TRP A 143 -15.06 8.85 3.23
N LEU A 144 -15.19 9.55 2.09
CA LEU A 144 -16.36 10.38 1.78
C LEU A 144 -17.69 9.62 1.61
N HIS A 145 -17.67 8.28 1.60
CA HIS A 145 -18.85 7.44 1.32
C HIS A 145 -19.11 6.38 2.41
N LYS A 146 -18.59 6.59 3.62
CA LYS A 146 -18.91 5.74 4.79
C LYS A 146 -20.20 6.15 5.47
#